data_AF-A0A6B3CKW3-F1
#
_entry.id   AF-A0A6B3CKW3-F1
#
_cell.length_a   1.000
_cell.length_b   1.000
_cell.length_c   1.000
_cell.angle_alpha   90.00
_cell.angle_beta   90.00
_cell.angle_gamma   90.00
#
_symmetry.space_group_name_H-M   'P 1'
#
loop_
_entity.id
_entity.type
_entity.pdbx_description
1 polymer ?
#
loop_
_entity_poly.entity_id
_entity_poly.type
_entity_poly.pdbx_seq_one_letter_code
_entity_poly.pdbx_strand_id
1 'polypeptide(L)' 'RSYRVDFSRFRAAVPGFDCAWTVKQGALELADAYREHGLTREDFERRFTRLAVLRGASEAGVVDDTLRWRR' A
#
# COMPACT_ATOMS: atom_id res chain seq x y z
N ARG A 1 14.63 3.22 -6.49
CA ARG A 1 15.56 3.31 -5.33
C ARG A 1 15.46 2.01 -4.56
N SER A 2 16.58 1.38 -4.22
CA SER A 2 16.58 0.22 -3.34
C SER A 2 16.86 0.70 -1.92
N TYR A 3 15.85 0.75 -1.06
CA TYR A 3 16.04 1.06 0.34
C TYR A 3 16.52 -0.20 1.05
N ARG A 4 17.70 -0.14 1.64
CA ARG A 4 18.19 -1.16 2.58
C ARG A 4 18.13 -0.56 3.96
N VAL A 5 17.46 -1.25 4.86
CA VAL A 5 17.29 -0.83 6.25
C VAL A 5 17.92 -1.88 7.15
N ASP A 6 18.61 -1.41 8.19
CA ASP A 6 19.15 -2.28 9.22
C ASP A 6 18.18 -2.35 10.41
N PHE A 7 17.85 -3.56 10.81
CA PHE A 7 16.99 -3.87 11.96
C PHE A 7 17.77 -4.30 13.20
N SER A 8 19.08 -4.01 13.28
CA SER A 8 19.93 -4.37 14.43
C SER A 8 19.38 -3.87 15.77
N ARG A 9 18.92 -2.61 15.83
CA ARG A 9 18.32 -2.03 17.03
C ARG A 9 17.09 -2.80 17.51
N PHE A 10 16.24 -3.25 16.60
CA PHE A 10 15.05 -4.03 16.96
C PHE A 10 15.45 -5.41 17.51
N ARG A 11 16.38 -6.10 16.85
CA ARG A 11 16.88 -7.42 17.30
C ARG A 11 17.50 -7.36 18.70
N ALA A 12 18.22 -6.28 19.01
CA ALA A 12 18.78 -6.07 20.35
C ALA A 12 17.69 -5.80 21.41
N ALA A 13 16.64 -5.07 21.06
CA ALA A 13 15.55 -4.71 21.98
C ALA A 13 14.55 -5.87 22.22
N VAL A 14 14.41 -6.79 21.27
CA VAL A 14 13.46 -7.90 21.34
C VAL A 14 14.18 -9.24 21.08
N PRO A 15 14.94 -9.74 22.07
CA PRO A 15 15.69 -10.98 21.91
C PRO A 15 14.74 -12.18 21.74
N GLY A 16 15.12 -13.11 20.85
CA GLY A 16 14.34 -14.30 20.57
C GLY A 16 13.16 -14.11 19.61
N PHE A 17 12.88 -12.88 19.16
CA PHE A 17 11.94 -12.67 18.07
C PHE A 17 12.51 -13.20 16.75
N ASP A 18 11.68 -13.96 16.03
CA ASP A 18 11.94 -14.34 14.65
C ASP A 18 10.67 -14.18 13.80
N CYS A 19 10.85 -13.91 12.52
CA CYS A 19 9.76 -13.77 11.57
C CYS A 19 9.25 -15.15 11.17
N ALA A 20 8.02 -15.49 11.58
CA ALA A 20 7.37 -16.72 11.13
C ALA A 20 7.11 -16.74 9.61
N TRP A 21 6.92 -15.56 9.01
CA TRP A 21 6.68 -15.41 7.57
C TRP A 21 7.96 -15.06 6.82
N THR A 22 8.26 -15.83 5.78
CA THR A 22 9.28 -15.47 4.80
C THR A 22 8.74 -14.46 3.80
N VAL A 23 9.64 -13.71 3.15
CA VAL A 23 9.29 -12.78 2.06
C VAL A 23 8.51 -13.48 0.94
N LYS A 24 8.90 -14.72 0.60
CA LYS A 24 8.20 -15.50 -0.43
C LYS A 24 6.77 -15.85 -0.01
N GLN A 25 6.56 -16.30 1.23
CA GLN A 25 5.23 -16.61 1.73
C GLN A 25 4.33 -15.38 1.71
N GLY A 26 4.83 -14.23 2.17
CA GLY A 26 4.06 -12.99 2.12
C GLY A 26 3.71 -12.55 0.69
N ALA A 27 4.62 -12.73 -0.27
CA ALA A 27 4.33 -12.42 -1.67
C ALA A 27 3.25 -13.33 -2.28
N LEU A 28 3.25 -14.62 -1.93
CA LEU A 28 2.22 -15.57 -2.38
C LEU A 28 0.87 -15.26 -1.74
N GLU A 29 0.85 -15.01 -0.43
CA GLU A 29 -0.36 -14.64 0.30
C GLU A 29 -1.03 -13.40 -0.31
N LEU A 30 -0.27 -12.35 -0.63
CA LEU A 30 -0.81 -11.17 -1.30
C LEU A 30 -1.36 -11.50 -2.69
N ALA A 31 -0.64 -12.30 -3.48
CA ALA A 31 -1.09 -12.68 -4.82
C ALA A 31 -2.39 -13.49 -4.78
N ASP A 32 -2.53 -14.39 -3.82
CA ASP A 32 -3.73 -15.20 -3.63
C ASP A 32 -4.90 -14.32 -3.15
N ALA A 33 -4.68 -13.47 -2.16
CA ALA A 33 -5.70 -12.53 -1.66
C ALA A 33 -6.20 -11.56 -2.75
N TYR A 34 -5.32 -11.05 -3.60
CA TYR A 34 -5.71 -10.19 -4.73
C TYR A 34 -6.62 -10.92 -5.72
N ARG A 35 -6.39 -12.22 -5.97
CA ARG A 35 -7.25 -13.02 -6.84
C ARG A 35 -8.57 -13.35 -6.17
N GLU A 36 -8.54 -13.78 -4.92
CA GLU A 36 -9.73 -14.15 -4.13
C GLU A 36 -10.72 -12.99 -4.03
N HIS A 37 -10.21 -11.78 -3.78
CA HIS A 37 -11.05 -10.58 -3.67
C HIS A 37 -11.28 -9.84 -4.99
N GLY A 38 -10.82 -10.42 -6.12
CA GLY A 38 -11.10 -9.90 -7.45
C GLY A 38 -10.47 -8.52 -7.72
N LEU A 39 -9.28 -8.24 -7.18
CA LEU A 39 -8.56 -6.99 -7.49
C LEU A 39 -8.32 -6.90 -9.00
N THR A 40 -9.02 -5.98 -9.65
CA THR A 40 -8.82 -5.72 -11.08
C THR A 40 -7.73 -4.67 -11.29
N ARG A 41 -7.23 -4.60 -12.53
CA ARG A 41 -6.32 -3.53 -12.95
C ARG A 41 -6.96 -2.16 -12.76
N GLU A 42 -8.24 -2.02 -13.10
CA GLU A 42 -8.96 -0.75 -12.96
C GLU A 42 -9.08 -0.33 -11.49
N ASP A 43 -9.42 -1.27 -10.60
CA ASP A 43 -9.46 -1.00 -9.16
C ASP A 43 -8.11 -0.48 -8.67
N PHE A 44 -7.02 -1.13 -9.04
CA PHE A 44 -5.68 -0.72 -8.66
C PHE A 44 -5.36 0.69 -9.19
N GLU A 45 -5.53 0.93 -10.49
CA GLU A 45 -5.11 2.16 -11.16
C GLU A 45 -6.00 3.37 -10.82
N ARG A 46 -7.29 3.17 -10.53
CA ARG A 46 -8.27 4.27 -10.38
C ARG A 46 -8.89 4.39 -9.00
N ARG A 47 -9.16 3.26 -8.32
CA ARG A 47 -9.91 3.26 -7.05
C ARG A 47 -8.99 3.27 -5.84
N PHE A 48 -7.93 2.46 -5.86
CA PHE A 48 -7.02 2.28 -4.73
C PHE A 48 -5.73 3.10 -4.87
N THR A 49 -5.44 3.64 -6.06
CA THR A 49 -4.34 4.60 -6.24
C THR A 49 -4.78 6.01 -5.87
N ARG A 50 -4.40 6.45 -4.66
CA ARG A 50 -4.74 7.77 -4.10
C ARG A 50 -4.50 8.93 -5.07
N LEU A 51 -3.38 8.92 -5.79
CA LEU A 51 -3.07 10.02 -6.70
C LEU A 51 -4.03 10.07 -7.90
N ALA A 52 -4.51 8.92 -8.39
CA ALA A 52 -5.54 8.86 -9.43
C ALA A 52 -6.88 9.36 -8.91
N VAL A 53 -7.28 8.93 -7.70
CA VAL A 53 -8.51 9.40 -7.03
C VAL A 53 -8.49 10.92 -6.86
N LEU A 54 -7.40 11.49 -6.32
CA LEU A 54 -7.29 12.93 -6.10
C LEU A 54 -7.32 13.72 -7.41
N ARG A 55 -6.65 13.25 -8.47
CA ARG A 55 -6.73 13.90 -9.79
C ARG A 55 -8.15 13.94 -10.32
N GLY A 56 -8.84 12.79 -10.32
CA GLY A 56 -10.24 12.74 -10.78
C GLY A 56 -11.16 13.61 -9.92
N ALA A 57 -10.95 13.65 -8.60
CA ALA A 57 -11.71 14.50 -7.70
C ALA A 57 -11.45 16.00 -7.90
N SER A 58 -10.20 16.38 -8.19
CA SER A 58 -9.84 17.77 -8.53
C SER A 58 -10.40 18.18 -9.89
N GLU A 59 -10.32 17.30 -10.90
CA GLU A 59 -10.92 17.52 -12.22
C GLU A 59 -12.44 17.66 -12.16
N ALA A 60 -13.10 16.87 -11.29
CA ALA A 60 -14.53 16.98 -11.01
C ALA A 60 -14.90 18.19 -10.12
N GLY A 61 -13.92 18.97 -9.66
CA GLY A 61 -14.14 20.15 -8.83
C GLY A 61 -14.58 19.87 -7.39
N VAL A 62 -14.66 18.60 -6.96
CA VAL A 62 -15.05 18.23 -5.59
C VAL A 62 -13.90 18.28 -4.59
N VAL A 63 -12.66 18.35 -5.07
CA VAL A 63 -11.46 18.62 -4.27
C VAL A 63 -10.83 19.93 -4.72
N ASP A 64 -10.48 20.80 -3.77
CA ASP A 64 -9.81 22.06 -4.03
C ASP A 64 -8.30 21.94 -4.24
N ASP A 65 -7.66 23.06 -4.56
CA ASP A 65 -6.21 23.19 -4.78
C ASP A 65 -5.38 22.95 -3.52
N THR A 66 -6.00 22.99 -2.33
CA THR A 66 -5.39 22.61 -1.06
C THR A 66 -5.60 21.12 -0.71
N LEU A 67 -6.17 20.35 -1.65
CA LEU A 67 -6.52 18.93 -1.52
C LEU A 67 -7.57 18.64 -0.43
N ARG A 68 -8.53 19.55 -0.23
CA ARG A 68 -9.67 19.38 0.67
C ARG A 68 -10.97 19.18 -0.11
N TRP A 69 -11.89 18.40 0.47
CA TRP A 69 -13.23 18.22 -0.09
C TRP A 69 -14.04 19.50 0.01
N ARG A 70 -14.66 19.91 -1.10
CA ARG A 70 -15.65 20.99 -1.10
C ARG A 70 -16.94 20.47 -0.48
N ARG A 71 -17.54 21.26 0.42
CA ARG A 71 -18.86 20.99 1.00
C ARG A 71 -19.96 21.48 0.06
#